data_AF-A0A8T5LFY5-F1
#
_entry.id   AF-A0A8T5LFY5-F1
#
_cell.length_a   1.000
_cell.length_b   1.000
_cell.length_c   1.000
_cell.angle_alpha   90.00
_cell.angle_beta   90.00
_cell.angle_gamma   90.00
#
_symmetry.space_group_name_H-M   'P 1'
#
loop_
_entity.id
_entity.type
_entity.pdbx_description
1 polymer ?
#
loop_
_entity_poly.entity_id
_entity_poly.type
_entity_poly.pdbx_seq_one_letter_code
_entity_poly.pdbx_strand_id
1 'polypeptide(L)'
;MVLSKKEQEKEVFLEELLNEKKEIDNSLAKTLIREDILSRIIEKNPLKKELLIKKYLNNKTIKNTLAKIHQEVMDDYSKRQTFGPGTFSGLQGQLNCIILTKRVIEEELKWSISEVIQKINYKTLYKYKLRCTKTCFTHLHELIISSYPDANLKPYYFKKASNVWIDKNGQKNEVLIKEAIREFINVLTNPKGKYKYKFKELPKWVNYKLFRMPLLPHNTNLSYLLNSCFGNSHIKAVMYTYPELNLKPYYFSNVPNKYWSGEDGLKHAKELLVELMDILTNPKGKYKLTKEEVVRIFKFKTYGKPILPYKKNLRGMLQIIFKNSPSAPFKLVLAEQNDE
;
A
#
# COMPACT_ATOMS: atom_id res chain seq x y z
N MET A 1 29.24 -14.58 -27.26
CA MET A 1 30.37 -13.70 -27.62
C MET A 1 31.48 -13.93 -26.60
N VAL A 2 32.69 -14.25 -27.03
CA VAL A 2 33.84 -14.41 -26.12
C VAL A 2 34.26 -13.01 -25.67
N LEU A 3 34.21 -12.74 -24.36
CA LEU A 3 34.67 -11.47 -23.80
C LEU A 3 36.15 -11.25 -24.11
N SER A 4 36.54 -10.01 -24.37
CA SER A 4 37.95 -9.66 -24.51
C SER A 4 38.70 -9.94 -23.20
N LYS A 5 40.00 -10.25 -23.28
CA LYS A 5 40.87 -10.47 -22.10
C LYS A 5 40.76 -9.32 -21.09
N LYS A 6 40.67 -8.08 -21.59
CA LYS A 6 40.52 -6.86 -20.77
C LYS A 6 39.19 -6.79 -20.02
N GLU A 7 38.11 -7.34 -20.58
CA GLU A 7 36.81 -7.40 -19.89
C GLU A 7 36.79 -8.47 -18.80
N GLN A 8 37.43 -9.61 -19.04
CA GLN A 8 37.59 -10.67 -18.04
C GLN A 8 38.44 -10.18 -16.86
N GLU A 9 39.52 -9.44 -17.13
CA GLU A 9 40.35 -8.82 -16.08
C GLU A 9 39.50 -7.89 -15.19
N LYS A 10 38.66 -7.03 -15.77
CA LYS A 10 37.77 -6.13 -15.01
C LYS A 10 36.78 -6.88 -14.10
N GLU A 11 36.26 -8.01 -14.55
CA GLU A 11 35.37 -8.85 -13.75
C GLU A 11 36.11 -9.42 -12.53
N VAL A 12 37.30 -9.99 -12.75
CA VAL A 12 38.16 -10.48 -11.66
C VAL A 12 38.48 -9.35 -10.67
N PHE A 13 38.83 -8.16 -11.18
CA PHE A 13 39.11 -7.01 -10.32
C PHE A 13 37.91 -6.58 -9.47
N LEU A 14 36.70 -6.55 -10.04
CA LEU A 14 35.50 -6.21 -9.27
C LEU A 14 35.20 -7.29 -8.23
N GLU A 15 35.36 -8.57 -8.55
CA GLU A 15 35.22 -9.65 -7.56
C GLU A 15 36.23 -9.55 -6.41
N GLU A 16 37.50 -9.26 -6.71
CA GLU A 16 38.53 -9.01 -5.71
C GLU A 16 38.16 -7.83 -4.81
N LEU A 17 37.68 -6.72 -5.40
CA LEU A 17 37.24 -5.52 -4.69
C LEU A 17 36.07 -5.82 -3.76
N LEU A 18 35.06 -6.54 -4.24
CA LEU A 18 33.87 -6.92 -3.46
C LEU A 18 34.18 -7.89 -2.32
N ASN A 19 35.30 -8.61 -2.42
CA ASN A 19 35.79 -9.49 -1.37
C ASN A 19 36.84 -8.83 -0.47
N GLU A 20 37.06 -7.52 -0.62
CA GLU A 20 38.03 -6.73 0.17
C GLU A 20 39.46 -7.29 0.12
N LYS A 21 39.79 -8.04 -0.94
CA LYS A 21 41.10 -8.68 -1.09
C LYS A 21 42.17 -7.74 -1.65
N LYS A 22 41.79 -6.54 -2.09
CA LYS A 22 42.65 -5.62 -2.82
C LYS A 22 42.20 -4.18 -2.64
N GLU A 23 43.13 -3.32 -2.27
CA GLU A 23 42.96 -1.87 -2.42
C GLU A 23 43.20 -1.49 -3.88
N ILE A 24 42.35 -0.62 -4.42
CA ILE A 24 42.37 -0.26 -5.83
C ILE A 24 42.65 1.23 -5.95
N ASP A 25 43.53 1.58 -6.90
CA ASP A 25 43.75 2.96 -7.29
C ASP A 25 42.45 3.60 -7.81
N ASN A 26 42.21 4.86 -7.41
CA ASN A 26 41.03 5.64 -7.75
C ASN A 26 40.77 5.71 -9.27
N SER A 27 41.80 5.66 -10.11
CA SER A 27 41.64 5.68 -11.57
C SER A 27 40.90 4.46 -12.10
N LEU A 28 41.28 3.26 -11.62
CA LEU A 28 40.65 2.01 -12.01
C LEU A 28 39.23 1.91 -11.43
N ALA A 29 39.03 2.32 -10.18
CA ALA A 29 37.70 2.38 -9.57
C ALA A 29 36.72 3.29 -10.35
N LYS A 30 37.19 4.45 -10.83
CA LYS A 30 36.41 5.35 -11.70
C LYS A 30 35.97 4.68 -13.01
N THR A 31 36.76 3.73 -13.51
CA THR A 31 36.43 2.97 -14.74
C THR A 31 35.42 1.88 -14.43
N LEU A 32 35.64 1.11 -13.36
CA LEU A 32 34.75 0.02 -12.95
C LEU A 32 33.32 0.52 -12.70
N ILE A 33 33.16 1.68 -12.08
CA ILE A 33 31.85 2.29 -11.77
C ILE A 33 31.01 2.62 -13.02
N ARG A 34 31.64 2.82 -14.19
CA ARG A 34 30.96 3.24 -15.43
C ARG A 34 30.43 2.09 -16.29
N GLU A 35 30.79 0.86 -15.96
CA GLU A 35 30.43 -0.33 -16.73
C GLU A 35 29.56 -1.25 -15.87
N ASP A 36 28.55 -1.89 -16.47
CA ASP A 36 27.68 -2.83 -15.74
C ASP A 36 28.34 -4.22 -15.60
N ILE A 37 29.53 -4.23 -15.00
CA ILE A 37 30.35 -5.43 -14.79
C ILE A 37 29.66 -6.36 -13.79
N LEU A 38 29.00 -5.79 -12.77
CA LEU A 38 28.29 -6.55 -11.75
C LEU A 38 27.19 -7.45 -12.34
N SER A 39 26.42 -6.96 -13.31
CA SER A 39 25.41 -7.79 -14.00
C SER A 39 26.03 -9.02 -14.64
N ARG A 40 27.17 -8.85 -15.34
CA ARG A 40 27.87 -9.98 -15.99
C ARG A 40 28.39 -11.01 -14.99
N ILE A 41 28.91 -10.56 -13.85
CA ILE A 41 29.33 -11.47 -12.76
C ILE A 41 28.12 -12.24 -12.22
N ILE A 42 26.99 -11.55 -12.03
CA ILE A 42 25.75 -12.17 -11.54
C ILE A 42 25.18 -13.17 -12.55
N GLU A 43 25.24 -12.88 -13.85
CA GLU A 43 24.81 -13.80 -14.91
C GLU A 43 25.58 -15.13 -14.87
N LYS A 44 26.89 -15.08 -14.54
CA LYS A 44 27.72 -16.29 -14.34
C LYS A 44 27.40 -17.05 -13.07
N ASN A 45 26.86 -16.38 -12.04
CA ASN A 45 26.50 -17.01 -10.77
C ASN A 45 25.23 -16.39 -10.14
N PRO A 46 24.03 -16.71 -10.67
CA PRO A 46 22.79 -16.08 -10.24
C PRO A 46 22.46 -16.32 -8.76
N LEU A 47 22.91 -17.45 -8.20
CA LEU A 47 22.71 -17.82 -6.79
C LEU A 47 23.38 -16.85 -5.82
N LYS A 48 24.40 -16.11 -6.25
CA LYS A 48 25.12 -15.12 -5.43
C LYS A 48 24.60 -13.69 -5.60
N LYS A 49 23.54 -13.46 -6.38
CA LYS A 49 23.03 -12.12 -6.72
C LYS A 49 22.86 -11.21 -5.50
N GLU A 50 22.06 -11.63 -4.52
CA GLU A 50 21.77 -10.82 -3.33
C GLU A 50 23.02 -10.52 -2.51
N LEU A 51 23.91 -11.50 -2.36
CA LEU A 51 25.18 -11.34 -1.66
C LEU A 51 26.08 -10.31 -2.36
N LEU A 52 26.19 -10.39 -3.69
CA LEU A 52 27.02 -9.50 -4.50
C LEU A 52 26.47 -8.06 -4.49
N ILE A 53 25.15 -7.88 -4.61
CA ILE A 53 24.49 -6.58 -4.47
C ILE A 53 24.78 -5.98 -3.09
N LYS A 54 24.62 -6.77 -2.01
CA LYS A 54 24.90 -6.33 -0.65
C LYS A 54 26.38 -5.94 -0.46
N LYS A 55 27.31 -6.72 -1.02
CA LYS A 55 28.74 -6.38 -1.01
C LYS A 55 29.01 -5.07 -1.75
N TYR A 56 28.43 -4.89 -2.94
CA TYR A 56 28.59 -3.68 -3.74
C TYR A 56 28.09 -2.43 -3.01
N LEU A 57 26.85 -2.50 -2.48
CA LEU A 57 26.24 -1.40 -1.73
C LEU A 57 26.98 -1.04 -0.45
N ASN A 58 27.78 -1.95 0.12
CA ASN A 58 28.52 -1.71 1.36
C ASN A 58 30.00 -1.42 1.15
N ASN A 59 30.54 -1.63 -0.05
CA ASN A 59 31.96 -1.46 -0.33
C ASN A 59 32.42 0.00 -0.15
N LYS A 60 33.40 0.21 0.75
CA LYS A 60 33.91 1.54 1.10
C LYS A 60 34.58 2.25 -0.08
N THR A 61 35.37 1.54 -0.88
CA THR A 61 36.08 2.12 -2.03
C THR A 61 35.10 2.64 -3.07
N ILE A 62 34.08 1.84 -3.42
CA ILE A 62 33.03 2.25 -4.37
C ILE A 62 32.30 3.50 -3.87
N LYS A 63 31.89 3.52 -2.59
CA LYS A 63 31.23 4.69 -1.98
C LYS A 63 32.10 5.94 -2.04
N ASN A 64 33.38 5.82 -1.66
CA ASN A 64 34.31 6.95 -1.65
C ASN A 64 34.58 7.47 -3.06
N THR A 65 34.77 6.59 -4.04
CA THR A 65 34.97 6.99 -5.43
C THR A 65 33.72 7.70 -5.98
N LEU A 66 32.53 7.17 -5.74
CA LEU A 66 31.26 7.81 -6.11
C LEU A 66 31.09 9.18 -5.43
N ALA A 67 31.37 9.27 -4.13
CA ALA A 67 31.29 10.50 -3.37
C ALA A 67 32.23 11.58 -3.94
N LYS A 68 33.47 11.21 -4.26
CA LYS A 68 34.46 12.11 -4.88
C LYS A 68 34.00 12.58 -6.27
N ILE A 69 33.51 11.67 -7.13
CA ILE A 69 32.95 12.06 -8.43
C ILE A 69 31.77 13.00 -8.25
N HIS A 70 30.89 12.74 -7.27
CA HIS A 70 29.73 13.58 -7.00
C HIS A 70 30.15 14.98 -6.53
N GLN A 71 31.14 15.09 -5.64
CA GLN A 71 31.71 16.37 -5.23
C GLN A 71 32.31 17.13 -6.42
N GLU A 72 33.09 16.44 -7.29
CA GLU A 72 33.61 17.02 -8.53
C GLU A 72 32.47 17.56 -9.43
N VAL A 73 31.30 16.92 -9.47
CA VAL A 73 30.12 17.35 -10.28
C VAL A 73 29.32 18.48 -9.61
N MET A 74 29.34 18.55 -8.30
CA MET A 74 28.65 19.59 -7.52
C MET A 74 29.43 20.91 -7.51
N ASP A 75 30.76 20.86 -7.63
CA ASP A 75 31.62 22.03 -7.71
C ASP A 75 31.47 22.74 -9.06
N ASP A 76 30.89 23.93 -9.06
CA ASP A 76 30.69 24.73 -10.28
C ASP A 76 32.03 25.20 -10.90
N TYR A 77 33.15 25.14 -10.16
CA TYR A 77 34.50 25.45 -10.67
C TYR A 77 35.25 24.24 -11.21
N SER A 78 34.73 23.02 -11.01
CA SER A 78 35.34 21.79 -11.49
C SER A 78 35.21 21.65 -13.01
N LYS A 79 36.22 21.07 -13.66
CA LYS A 79 36.13 20.71 -15.09
C LYS A 79 35.07 19.64 -15.37
N ARG A 80 34.72 18.84 -14.37
CA ARG A 80 33.70 17.79 -14.48
C ARG A 80 32.36 18.35 -14.05
N GLN A 81 31.50 18.68 -15.00
CA GLN A 81 30.14 19.15 -14.72
C GLN A 81 29.06 18.05 -14.80
N THR A 82 29.45 16.84 -15.22
CA THR A 82 28.54 15.69 -15.39
C THR A 82 29.20 14.38 -14.96
N PHE A 83 28.36 13.40 -14.64
CA PHE A 83 28.81 12.03 -14.44
C PHE A 83 29.27 11.44 -15.78
N GLY A 84 30.29 10.59 -15.74
CA GLY A 84 30.78 9.93 -16.95
C GLY A 84 29.70 9.06 -17.60
N PRO A 85 29.71 8.87 -18.93
CA PRO A 85 28.80 7.93 -19.60
C PRO A 85 28.86 6.54 -18.96
N GLY A 86 27.70 5.87 -18.86
CA GLY A 86 27.58 4.53 -18.28
C GLY A 86 27.49 4.44 -16.75
N THR A 87 27.84 5.51 -16.01
CA THR A 87 27.81 5.53 -14.51
C THR A 87 26.47 5.09 -13.92
N PHE A 88 25.36 5.32 -14.64
CA PHE A 88 24.00 5.05 -14.18
C PHE A 88 23.26 4.09 -15.13
N SER A 89 23.98 3.24 -15.84
CA SER A 89 23.42 2.25 -16.75
C SER A 89 23.38 0.86 -16.10
N GLY A 90 22.33 0.10 -16.38
CA GLY A 90 22.18 -1.27 -15.91
C GLY A 90 22.01 -1.41 -14.39
N LEU A 91 22.19 -2.63 -13.88
CA LEU A 91 22.02 -2.93 -12.44
C LEU A 91 23.03 -2.14 -11.60
N GLN A 92 24.31 -2.17 -11.98
CA GLN A 92 25.35 -1.45 -11.27
C GLN A 92 25.08 0.06 -11.22
N GLY A 93 24.57 0.62 -12.33
CA GLY A 93 24.15 2.01 -12.38
C GLY A 93 23.01 2.37 -11.42
N GLN A 94 22.02 1.47 -11.26
CA GLN A 94 20.96 1.63 -10.26
C GLN A 94 21.54 1.61 -8.83
N LEU A 95 22.49 0.71 -8.54
CA LEU A 95 23.17 0.67 -7.24
C LEU A 95 24.00 1.93 -6.97
N ASN A 96 24.68 2.47 -7.99
CA ASN A 96 25.37 3.76 -7.89
C ASN A 96 24.40 4.89 -7.54
N CYS A 97 23.23 4.91 -8.17
CA CYS A 97 22.18 5.88 -7.90
C CYS A 97 21.66 5.77 -6.46
N ILE A 98 21.47 4.54 -5.95
CA ILE A 98 21.08 4.27 -4.56
C ILE A 98 22.15 4.83 -3.59
N ILE A 99 23.42 4.49 -3.80
CA ILE A 99 24.53 4.93 -2.95
C ILE A 99 24.57 6.46 -2.85
N LEU A 100 24.53 7.15 -3.98
CA LEU A 100 24.59 8.62 -4.02
C LEU A 100 23.34 9.27 -3.42
N THR A 101 22.16 8.71 -3.68
CA THR A 101 20.90 9.23 -3.13
C THR A 101 20.90 9.12 -1.61
N LYS A 102 21.29 7.95 -1.07
CA LYS A 102 21.40 7.74 0.37
C LYS A 102 22.39 8.72 0.99
N ARG A 103 23.58 8.85 0.40
CA ARG A 103 24.60 9.82 0.84
C ARG A 103 24.06 11.25 0.90
N VAL A 104 23.41 11.72 -0.16
CA VAL A 104 22.82 13.07 -0.20
C VAL A 104 21.78 13.27 0.91
N ILE A 105 20.96 12.25 1.17
CA ILE A 105 19.95 12.32 2.23
C ILE A 105 20.59 12.38 3.62
N GLU A 106 21.58 11.53 3.89
CA GLU A 106 22.18 11.38 5.22
C GLU A 106 23.20 12.48 5.54
N GLU A 107 24.09 12.81 4.59
CA GLU A 107 25.21 13.73 4.83
C GLU A 107 24.86 15.19 4.53
N GLU A 108 24.18 15.44 3.41
CA GLU A 108 23.94 16.81 2.91
C GLU A 108 22.61 17.36 3.44
N LEU A 109 21.52 16.60 3.32
CA LEU A 109 20.18 17.00 3.77
C LEU A 109 19.96 16.75 5.27
N LYS A 110 20.63 15.73 5.83
CA LYS A 110 20.49 15.29 7.23
C LYS A 110 19.04 15.04 7.63
N TRP A 111 18.25 14.49 6.70
CA TRP A 111 16.83 14.21 6.93
C TRP A 111 16.62 12.88 7.62
N SER A 112 15.68 12.85 8.56
CA SER A 112 15.13 11.59 9.07
C SER A 112 14.31 10.86 7.99
N ILE A 113 14.10 9.55 8.12
CA ILE A 113 13.28 8.76 7.19
C ILE A 113 11.85 9.33 7.04
N SER A 114 11.25 9.81 8.13
CA SER A 114 9.94 10.46 8.09
C SER A 114 9.96 11.74 7.24
N GLU A 115 11.02 12.54 7.34
CA GLU A 115 11.18 13.73 6.50
C GLU A 115 11.44 13.39 5.05
N VAL A 116 12.23 12.35 4.77
CA VAL A 116 12.44 11.83 3.41
C VAL A 116 11.07 11.52 2.79
N ILE A 117 10.26 10.70 3.45
CA ILE A 117 8.95 10.27 2.92
C ILE A 117 8.01 11.45 2.64
N GLN A 118 8.06 12.50 3.47
CA GLN A 118 7.19 13.67 3.34
C GLN A 118 7.69 14.72 2.35
N LYS A 119 9.01 14.93 2.28
CA LYS A 119 9.63 16.09 1.59
C LYS A 119 10.32 15.71 0.28
N ILE A 120 10.80 14.46 0.13
CA ILE A 120 11.61 14.06 -1.02
C ILE A 120 10.82 14.16 -2.32
N ASN A 121 11.46 14.72 -3.35
CA ASN A 121 10.92 14.86 -4.68
C ASN A 121 12.08 15.00 -5.68
N TYR A 122 11.81 14.82 -6.98
CA TYR A 122 12.84 14.93 -8.01
C TYR A 122 13.51 16.31 -8.05
N LYS A 123 12.79 17.41 -7.76
CA LYS A 123 13.39 18.76 -7.72
C LYS A 123 14.45 18.86 -6.63
N THR A 124 14.23 18.25 -5.47
CA THR A 124 15.25 18.16 -4.42
C THR A 124 16.50 17.42 -4.94
N LEU A 125 16.33 16.24 -5.52
CA LEU A 125 17.46 15.43 -6.03
C LEU A 125 18.22 16.14 -7.18
N TYR A 126 17.51 16.87 -8.03
CA TYR A 126 18.14 17.60 -9.14
C TYR A 126 18.98 18.78 -8.68
N LYS A 127 18.69 19.39 -7.52
CA LYS A 127 19.57 20.42 -6.92
C LYS A 127 20.93 19.85 -6.54
N TYR A 128 20.98 18.57 -6.18
CA TYR A 128 22.21 17.82 -5.92
C TYR A 128 22.71 17.08 -7.17
N LYS A 129 22.39 17.59 -8.37
CA LYS A 129 22.82 17.04 -9.68
C LYS A 129 22.48 15.53 -9.90
N LEU A 130 21.61 14.93 -9.08
CA LEU A 130 21.16 13.53 -9.20
C LEU A 130 19.98 13.38 -10.17
N ARG A 131 20.15 13.90 -11.40
CA ARG A 131 19.14 13.75 -12.47
C ARG A 131 18.98 12.31 -12.94
N CYS A 132 20.00 11.48 -12.73
CA CYS A 132 20.01 10.05 -13.05
C CYS A 132 18.91 9.24 -12.35
N THR A 133 18.35 9.75 -11.27
CA THR A 133 17.31 9.09 -10.46
C THR A 133 16.09 8.71 -11.30
N LYS A 134 15.67 9.56 -12.24
CA LYS A 134 14.56 9.29 -13.17
C LYS A 134 14.91 8.29 -14.28
N THR A 135 16.19 8.12 -14.59
CA THR A 135 16.69 7.14 -15.55
C THR A 135 16.81 5.75 -14.90
N CYS A 136 17.24 5.71 -13.64
CA CYS A 136 17.47 4.47 -12.90
C CYS A 136 16.19 3.85 -12.34
N PHE A 137 15.22 4.69 -11.93
CA PHE A 137 13.99 4.25 -11.28
C PHE A 137 12.78 4.89 -11.94
N THR A 138 11.73 4.10 -12.17
CA THR A 138 10.46 4.59 -12.73
C THR A 138 9.77 5.48 -11.71
N HIS A 139 9.79 5.08 -10.44
CA HIS A 139 9.14 5.82 -9.37
C HIS A 139 10.09 6.17 -8.23
N LEU A 140 9.92 7.38 -7.69
CA LEU A 140 10.79 7.88 -6.62
C LEU A 140 10.73 7.02 -5.36
N HIS A 141 9.56 6.45 -5.03
CA HIS A 141 9.45 5.60 -3.83
C HIS A 141 10.28 4.32 -3.96
N GLU A 142 10.46 3.76 -5.17
CA GLU A 142 11.28 2.58 -5.41
C GLU A 142 12.75 2.87 -5.06
N LEU A 143 13.26 4.02 -5.50
CA LEU A 143 14.61 4.48 -5.16
C LEU A 143 14.80 4.61 -3.66
N ILE A 144 13.83 5.22 -2.95
CA ILE A 144 13.94 5.42 -1.50
C ILE A 144 13.85 4.10 -0.75
N ILE A 145 12.91 3.21 -1.10
CA ILE A 145 12.82 1.87 -0.51
C ILE A 145 14.14 1.11 -0.73
N SER A 146 14.70 1.17 -1.94
CA SER A 146 15.97 0.51 -2.26
C SER A 146 17.18 1.12 -1.53
N SER A 147 17.09 2.39 -1.12
CA SER A 147 18.13 3.07 -0.32
C SER A 147 18.09 2.69 1.16
N TYR A 148 16.93 2.22 1.64
CA TYR A 148 16.70 1.87 3.04
C TYR A 148 15.97 0.53 3.16
N PRO A 149 16.57 -0.58 2.70
CA PRO A 149 15.93 -1.90 2.73
C PRO A 149 15.53 -2.34 4.14
N ASP A 150 16.32 -1.96 5.14
CA ASP A 150 16.09 -2.33 6.55
C ASP A 150 14.99 -1.48 7.23
N ALA A 151 14.52 -0.41 6.59
CA ALA A 151 13.51 0.49 7.16
C ALA A 151 12.07 0.00 6.94
N ASN A 152 11.87 -1.15 6.27
CA ASN A 152 10.56 -1.75 5.98
C ASN A 152 9.58 -0.74 5.36
N LEU A 153 10.08 0.09 4.45
CA LEU A 153 9.30 1.13 3.80
C LEU A 153 8.36 0.55 2.76
N LYS A 154 7.12 1.02 2.76
CA LYS A 154 6.10 0.58 1.81
C LYS A 154 5.75 1.70 0.84
N PRO A 155 5.40 1.39 -0.43
CA PRO A 155 5.08 2.40 -1.44
C PRO A 155 4.00 3.38 -0.98
N TYR A 156 3.03 2.90 -0.21
CA TYR A 156 1.91 3.71 0.27
C TYR A 156 2.20 4.64 1.45
N TYR A 157 3.40 4.60 2.02
CA TYR A 157 3.85 5.67 2.91
C TYR A 157 4.17 6.95 2.13
N PHE A 158 4.41 6.87 0.81
CA PHE A 158 4.76 8.05 0.03
C PHE A 158 3.51 8.79 -0.46
N LYS A 159 3.41 10.08 -0.12
CA LYS A 159 2.25 10.94 -0.45
C LYS A 159 1.91 11.00 -1.95
N LYS A 160 2.91 10.77 -2.83
CA LYS A 160 2.80 10.84 -4.30
C LYS A 160 3.03 9.50 -4.99
N ALA A 161 2.75 8.39 -4.30
CA ALA A 161 2.73 7.06 -4.93
C ALA A 161 1.49 6.90 -5.84
N SER A 162 1.32 7.80 -6.81
CA SER A 162 0.34 7.63 -7.89
C SER A 162 0.73 6.40 -8.70
N ASN A 163 -0.26 5.59 -9.10
CA ASN A 163 -0.09 4.35 -9.88
C ASN A 163 0.42 3.11 -9.13
N VAL A 164 0.57 3.15 -7.80
CA VAL A 164 0.90 1.92 -7.02
C VAL A 164 -0.33 1.06 -6.74
N TRP A 165 -1.51 1.68 -6.74
CA TRP A 165 -2.78 1.04 -6.42
C TRP A 165 -3.45 0.40 -7.62
N ILE A 166 -3.29 1.03 -8.79
CA ILE A 166 -3.91 0.66 -10.04
C ILE A 166 -2.84 0.82 -11.11
N ASP A 167 -2.62 -0.23 -11.89
CA ASP A 167 -1.66 -0.21 -12.99
C ASP A 167 -2.17 0.62 -14.18
N LYS A 168 -1.34 0.71 -15.22
CA LYS A 168 -1.68 1.45 -16.46
C LYS A 168 -2.90 0.89 -17.21
N ASN A 169 -3.30 -0.36 -16.95
CA ASN A 169 -4.43 -1.03 -17.58
C ASN A 169 -5.72 -0.92 -16.73
N GLY A 170 -5.67 -0.26 -15.57
CA GLY A 170 -6.80 -0.17 -14.66
C GLY A 170 -6.92 -1.34 -13.68
N GLN A 171 -5.96 -2.27 -13.67
CA GLN A 171 -5.97 -3.42 -12.77
C GLN A 171 -5.48 -3.02 -11.37
N LYS A 172 -6.23 -3.41 -10.34
CA LYS A 172 -5.91 -3.14 -8.94
C LYS A 172 -4.76 -4.01 -8.46
N ASN A 173 -3.80 -3.42 -7.75
CA ASN A 173 -2.81 -4.16 -6.98
C ASN A 173 -3.44 -4.69 -5.69
N GLU A 174 -4.10 -5.85 -5.79
CA GLU A 174 -4.90 -6.42 -4.70
C GLU A 174 -4.10 -6.60 -3.41
N VAL A 175 -2.86 -7.10 -3.53
CA VAL A 175 -1.99 -7.43 -2.41
C VAL A 175 -1.67 -6.15 -1.64
N LEU A 176 -1.21 -5.11 -2.35
CA LEU A 176 -0.83 -3.83 -1.74
C LEU A 176 -2.04 -3.12 -1.10
N ILE A 177 -3.21 -3.17 -1.75
CA ILE A 177 -4.44 -2.56 -1.22
C ILE A 177 -4.85 -3.25 0.08
N LYS A 178 -4.90 -4.60 0.08
CA LYS A 178 -5.28 -5.38 1.26
C LYS A 178 -4.29 -5.17 2.40
N GLU A 179 -3.00 -5.15 2.10
CA GLU A 179 -1.95 -4.89 3.08
C GLU A 179 -2.10 -3.51 3.73
N ALA A 180 -2.26 -2.46 2.92
CA ALA A 180 -2.40 -1.09 3.39
C ALA A 180 -3.63 -0.91 4.30
N ILE A 181 -4.79 -1.45 3.89
CA ILE A 181 -6.02 -1.40 4.69
C ILE A 181 -5.86 -2.22 5.98
N ARG A 182 -5.24 -3.40 5.93
CA ARG A 182 -4.97 -4.21 7.13
C ARG A 182 -4.08 -3.49 8.11
N GLU A 183 -2.99 -2.88 7.65
CA GLU A 183 -2.11 -2.10 8.51
C GLU A 183 -2.85 -0.92 9.16
N PHE A 184 -3.66 -0.20 8.38
CA PHE A 184 -4.49 0.89 8.89
C PHE A 184 -5.48 0.41 9.98
N ILE A 185 -6.15 -0.72 9.77
CA ILE A 185 -7.05 -1.30 10.77
C ILE A 185 -6.26 -1.80 11.99
N ASN A 186 -5.06 -2.35 11.81
CA ASN A 186 -4.20 -2.80 12.90
C ASN A 186 -3.77 -1.62 13.79
N VAL A 187 -3.42 -0.47 13.22
CA VAL A 187 -3.13 0.76 14.00
C VAL A 187 -4.32 1.14 14.89
N LEU A 188 -5.53 1.06 14.33
CA LEU A 188 -6.76 1.44 15.01
C LEU A 188 -7.22 0.43 16.06
N THR A 189 -6.85 -0.84 15.91
CA THR A 189 -7.27 -1.94 16.79
C THR A 189 -6.21 -2.40 17.78
N ASN A 190 -4.98 -1.90 17.67
CA ASN A 190 -3.89 -2.21 18.59
C ASN A 190 -4.28 -1.92 20.05
N PRO A 191 -4.29 -2.92 20.96
CA PRO A 191 -4.66 -2.74 22.37
C PRO A 191 -3.77 -1.75 23.13
N LYS A 192 -2.50 -1.61 22.71
CA LYS A 192 -1.53 -0.66 23.26
C LYS A 192 -1.57 0.70 22.54
N GLY A 193 -2.34 0.83 21.46
CA GLY A 193 -2.45 2.04 20.67
C GLY A 193 -3.39 3.09 21.26
N LYS A 194 -3.53 4.23 20.58
CA LYS A 194 -4.40 5.34 21.01
C LYS A 194 -5.91 5.02 20.90
N TYR A 195 -6.33 4.33 19.84
CA TYR A 195 -7.75 4.17 19.49
C TYR A 195 -8.40 2.93 20.11
N LYS A 196 -7.67 1.80 20.14
CA LYS A 196 -8.09 0.55 20.79
C LYS A 196 -9.47 0.06 20.36
N TYR A 197 -9.84 0.28 19.09
CA TYR A 197 -11.12 -0.19 18.58
C TYR A 197 -11.17 -1.70 18.56
N LYS A 198 -12.35 -2.25 18.80
CA LYS A 198 -12.57 -3.71 18.73
C LYS A 198 -12.75 -4.11 17.27
N PHE A 199 -11.92 -5.03 16.78
CA PHE A 199 -12.00 -5.53 15.40
C PHE A 199 -13.38 -6.15 15.11
N LYS A 200 -13.96 -6.90 16.06
CA LYS A 200 -15.32 -7.45 15.96
C LYS A 200 -16.43 -6.40 15.81
N GLU A 201 -16.12 -5.12 15.99
CA GLU A 201 -17.05 -4.00 15.84
C GLU A 201 -16.68 -3.11 14.63
N LEU A 202 -15.82 -3.59 13.73
CA LEU A 202 -15.30 -2.87 12.57
C LEU A 202 -16.37 -2.05 11.83
N PRO A 203 -17.53 -2.61 11.44
CA PRO A 203 -18.58 -1.85 10.73
C PRO A 203 -19.18 -0.67 11.52
N LYS A 204 -19.04 -0.66 12.85
CA LYS A 204 -19.60 0.41 13.69
C LYS A 204 -18.78 1.69 13.67
N TRP A 205 -17.46 1.56 13.69
CA TRP A 205 -16.55 2.69 13.90
C TRP A 205 -15.83 3.13 12.63
N VAL A 206 -15.61 2.22 11.67
CA VAL A 206 -14.89 2.57 10.44
C VAL A 206 -15.69 3.56 9.61
N ASN A 207 -15.04 4.61 9.16
CA ASN A 207 -15.68 5.67 8.40
C ASN A 207 -14.67 6.41 7.51
N TYR A 208 -15.20 7.17 6.54
CA TYR A 208 -14.41 7.93 5.57
C TYR A 208 -13.41 8.91 6.21
N LYS A 209 -13.75 9.55 7.34
CA LYS A 209 -12.86 10.54 7.97
C LYS A 209 -11.58 9.88 8.50
N LEU A 210 -11.68 8.66 9.04
CA LEU A 210 -10.51 7.92 9.53
C LEU A 210 -9.48 7.67 8.42
N PHE A 211 -9.92 7.33 7.20
CA PHE A 211 -9.02 7.11 6.05
C PHE A 211 -8.25 8.38 5.63
N ARG A 212 -8.72 9.57 6.00
CA ARG A 212 -8.05 10.85 5.75
C ARG A 212 -7.12 11.28 6.88
N MET A 213 -7.24 10.67 8.04
CA MET A 213 -6.36 10.98 9.17
C MET A 213 -4.98 10.35 8.93
N PRO A 214 -3.90 11.05 9.32
CA PRO A 214 -2.54 10.55 9.13
C PRO A 214 -2.18 9.50 10.19
N LEU A 215 -2.79 8.32 10.07
CA LEU A 215 -2.71 7.24 11.06
C LEU A 215 -1.60 6.23 10.76
N LEU A 216 -1.17 6.12 9.51
CA LEU A 216 -0.10 5.21 9.13
C LEU A 216 1.28 5.81 9.46
N PRO A 217 2.34 4.98 9.47
CA PRO A 217 3.72 5.44 9.66
C PRO A 217 4.06 6.68 8.84
N HIS A 218 4.95 7.50 9.41
CA HIS A 218 5.42 8.75 8.78
C HIS A 218 4.32 9.79 8.52
N ASN A 219 3.23 9.76 9.29
CA ASN A 219 2.11 10.71 9.24
C ASN A 219 1.36 10.62 7.89
N THR A 220 1.10 9.40 7.42
CA THR A 220 0.51 9.10 6.11
C THR A 220 -0.92 8.59 6.25
N ASN A 221 -1.70 8.67 5.18
CA ASN A 221 -3.11 8.29 5.18
C ASN A 221 -3.53 7.57 3.89
N LEU A 222 -4.71 6.96 3.90
CA LEU A 222 -5.23 6.15 2.80
C LEU A 222 -6.30 6.86 1.98
N SER A 223 -6.37 8.20 2.05
CA SER A 223 -7.37 8.98 1.32
C SER A 223 -7.27 8.80 -0.20
N TYR A 224 -6.04 8.75 -0.73
CA TYR A 224 -5.82 8.56 -2.15
C TYR A 224 -6.19 7.15 -2.61
N LEU A 225 -5.77 6.11 -1.88
CA LEU A 225 -6.22 4.72 -2.09
C LEU A 225 -7.76 4.65 -2.14
N LEU A 226 -8.41 5.28 -1.15
CA LEU A 226 -9.85 5.21 -1.03
C LEU A 226 -10.56 5.88 -2.22
N ASN A 227 -10.03 7.00 -2.69
CA ASN A 227 -10.54 7.69 -3.87
C ASN A 227 -10.31 6.85 -5.13
N SER A 228 -9.07 6.46 -5.41
CA SER A 228 -8.68 5.80 -6.66
C SER A 228 -9.31 4.41 -6.81
N CYS A 229 -9.36 3.60 -5.74
CA CYS A 229 -9.79 2.21 -5.84
C CYS A 229 -11.27 2.00 -5.52
N PHE A 230 -11.89 2.89 -4.74
CA PHE A 230 -13.19 2.64 -4.15
C PHE A 230 -14.16 3.82 -4.25
N GLY A 231 -13.83 4.87 -5.00
CA GLY A 231 -14.72 6.03 -5.19
C GLY A 231 -15.11 6.68 -3.86
N ASN A 232 -14.15 6.80 -2.94
CA ASN A 232 -14.33 7.32 -1.58
C ASN A 232 -15.21 6.44 -0.65
N SER A 233 -15.51 5.19 -1.03
CA SER A 233 -16.31 4.28 -0.21
C SER A 233 -15.47 3.43 0.74
N HIS A 234 -15.43 3.82 2.02
CA HIS A 234 -14.79 3.05 3.09
C HIS A 234 -15.44 1.67 3.28
N ILE A 235 -16.74 1.55 3.00
CA ILE A 235 -17.48 0.28 3.05
C ILE A 235 -16.92 -0.69 2.00
N LYS A 236 -16.81 -0.24 0.74
CA LYS A 236 -16.25 -1.06 -0.34
C LYS A 236 -14.80 -1.47 -0.04
N ALA A 237 -13.99 -0.55 0.50
CA ALA A 237 -12.60 -0.84 0.87
C ALA A 237 -12.49 -1.93 1.93
N VAL A 238 -13.31 -1.85 2.99
CA VAL A 238 -13.32 -2.85 4.07
C VAL A 238 -13.84 -4.20 3.57
N MET A 239 -14.97 -4.23 2.87
CA MET A 239 -15.54 -5.47 2.31
C MET A 239 -14.59 -6.15 1.34
N TYR A 240 -13.86 -5.38 0.53
CA TYR A 240 -12.84 -5.89 -0.39
C TYR A 240 -11.64 -6.51 0.35
N THR A 241 -11.29 -5.96 1.52
CA THR A 241 -10.11 -6.40 2.29
C THR A 241 -10.38 -7.63 3.17
N TYR A 242 -11.61 -7.74 3.66
CA TYR A 242 -12.04 -8.80 4.58
C TYR A 242 -13.25 -9.56 4.02
N PRO A 243 -13.11 -10.24 2.87
CA PRO A 243 -14.21 -11.03 2.29
C PRO A 243 -14.68 -12.14 3.23
N GLU A 244 -13.78 -12.70 4.05
CA GLU A 244 -14.07 -13.77 5.01
C GLU A 244 -15.06 -13.35 6.12
N LEU A 245 -15.23 -12.04 6.34
CA LEU A 245 -16.21 -11.53 7.31
C LEU A 245 -17.64 -11.47 6.75
N ASN A 246 -17.84 -11.78 5.46
CA ASN A 246 -19.13 -11.74 4.77
C ASN A 246 -19.93 -10.45 5.04
N LEU A 247 -19.23 -9.32 5.14
CA LEU A 247 -19.83 -8.04 5.50
C LEU A 247 -20.78 -7.56 4.40
N LYS A 248 -21.91 -7.01 4.82
CA LYS A 248 -22.90 -6.35 3.96
C LYS A 248 -22.93 -4.85 4.23
N PRO A 249 -23.27 -3.99 3.23
CA PRO A 249 -23.29 -2.54 3.44
C PRO A 249 -24.20 -2.10 4.59
N TYR A 250 -25.33 -2.78 4.82
CA TYR A 250 -26.26 -2.49 5.91
C TYR A 250 -25.74 -2.85 7.32
N TYR A 251 -24.59 -3.51 7.44
CA TYR A 251 -23.90 -3.68 8.72
C TYR A 251 -23.13 -2.44 9.16
N PHE A 252 -22.87 -1.48 8.26
CA PHE A 252 -22.10 -0.28 8.57
C PHE A 252 -22.99 0.82 9.18
N SER A 253 -22.38 1.75 9.92
CA SER A 253 -23.13 2.82 10.60
C SER A 253 -23.93 3.73 9.69
N ASN A 254 -23.44 3.97 8.49
CA ASN A 254 -24.18 4.66 7.45
C ASN A 254 -24.04 3.84 6.18
N VAL A 255 -25.16 3.42 5.59
CA VAL A 255 -25.14 2.78 4.27
C VAL A 255 -24.73 3.78 3.19
N PRO A 256 -24.27 3.33 2.01
CA PRO A 256 -24.04 4.22 0.87
C PRO A 256 -25.27 5.06 0.53
N ASN A 257 -25.05 6.24 -0.05
CA ASN A 257 -26.17 7.07 -0.52
C ASN A 257 -27.01 6.28 -1.55
N LYS A 258 -28.34 6.42 -1.48
CA LYS A 258 -29.32 5.71 -2.32
C LYS A 258 -29.31 4.17 -2.19
N TYR A 259 -28.64 3.61 -1.17
CA TYR A 259 -28.58 2.15 -0.98
C TYR A 259 -29.96 1.50 -0.81
N TRP A 260 -30.89 2.23 -0.17
CA TRP A 260 -32.28 1.83 0.03
C TRP A 260 -33.23 2.42 -1.02
N SER A 261 -32.79 2.64 -2.27
CA SER A 261 -33.61 3.31 -3.29
C SER A 261 -33.79 2.45 -4.53
N GLY A 262 -34.95 2.58 -5.17
CA GLY A 262 -35.29 1.86 -6.41
C GLY A 262 -35.41 0.35 -6.23
N GLU A 263 -35.35 -0.37 -7.34
CA GLU A 263 -35.45 -1.84 -7.40
C GLU A 263 -34.30 -2.52 -6.64
N ASP A 264 -33.07 -2.01 -6.78
CA ASP A 264 -31.90 -2.50 -6.03
C ASP A 264 -32.11 -2.37 -4.52
N GLY A 265 -32.66 -1.25 -4.06
CA GLY A 265 -32.97 -1.03 -2.65
C GLY A 265 -34.01 -2.02 -2.13
N LEU A 266 -35.02 -2.36 -2.95
CA LEU A 266 -36.02 -3.38 -2.60
C LEU A 266 -35.38 -4.77 -2.53
N LYS A 267 -34.49 -5.11 -3.47
CA LYS A 267 -33.72 -6.36 -3.44
C LYS A 267 -32.84 -6.47 -2.19
N HIS A 268 -32.09 -5.42 -1.84
CA HIS A 268 -31.32 -5.39 -0.60
C HIS A 268 -32.20 -5.52 0.65
N ALA A 269 -33.39 -4.92 0.63
CA ALA A 269 -34.35 -5.05 1.73
C ALA A 269 -34.85 -6.49 1.87
N LYS A 270 -35.16 -7.17 0.76
CA LYS A 270 -35.53 -8.60 0.76
C LYS A 270 -34.43 -9.46 1.36
N GLU A 271 -33.19 -9.32 0.85
CA GLU A 271 -32.03 -10.06 1.35
C GLU A 271 -31.85 -9.87 2.86
N LEU A 272 -31.93 -8.62 3.34
CA LEU A 272 -31.84 -8.30 4.76
C LEU A 272 -32.96 -8.96 5.58
N LEU A 273 -34.18 -9.01 5.05
CA LEU A 273 -35.33 -9.56 5.77
C LEU A 273 -35.26 -11.08 5.86
N VAL A 274 -34.75 -11.76 4.82
CA VAL A 274 -34.45 -13.20 4.87
C VAL A 274 -33.41 -13.47 5.96
N GLU A 275 -32.30 -12.74 5.97
CA GLU A 275 -31.27 -12.88 7.02
C GLU A 275 -31.84 -12.62 8.41
N LEU A 276 -32.68 -11.60 8.56
CA LEU A 276 -33.34 -11.30 9.82
C LEU A 276 -34.25 -12.45 10.28
N MET A 277 -35.02 -13.05 9.37
CA MET A 277 -35.86 -14.21 9.66
C MET A 277 -34.99 -15.38 10.13
N ASP A 278 -33.88 -15.66 9.46
CA ASP A 278 -32.95 -16.73 9.86
C ASP A 278 -32.38 -16.49 11.26
N ILE A 279 -31.95 -15.26 11.57
CA ILE A 279 -31.43 -14.88 12.89
C ILE A 279 -32.48 -15.11 13.99
N LEU A 280 -33.73 -14.73 13.72
CA LEU A 280 -34.80 -14.78 14.70
C LEU A 280 -35.33 -16.20 14.92
N THR A 281 -35.34 -17.02 13.86
CA THR A 281 -35.92 -18.37 13.87
C THR A 281 -34.90 -19.47 14.13
N ASN A 282 -33.60 -19.19 14.07
CA ASN A 282 -32.55 -20.17 14.33
C ASN A 282 -32.77 -20.88 15.69
N PRO A 283 -32.95 -22.21 15.72
CA PRO A 283 -33.25 -22.96 16.94
C PRO A 283 -32.08 -22.99 17.93
N LYS A 284 -30.85 -22.81 17.44
CA LYS A 284 -29.64 -22.64 18.25
C LYS A 284 -29.34 -21.16 18.56
N GLY A 285 -30.15 -20.25 18.01
CA GLY A 285 -30.01 -18.81 18.15
C GLY A 285 -30.54 -18.28 19.49
N LYS A 286 -30.43 -16.96 19.65
CA LYS A 286 -30.87 -16.27 20.87
C LYS A 286 -32.39 -16.17 20.99
N TYR A 287 -33.09 -16.01 19.86
CA TYR A 287 -34.51 -15.65 19.84
C TYR A 287 -35.45 -16.85 19.72
N LYS A 288 -35.11 -17.83 18.87
CA LYS A 288 -35.83 -19.11 18.71
C LYS A 288 -37.34 -18.94 18.46
N LEU A 289 -37.70 -17.94 17.66
CA LEU A 289 -39.09 -17.64 17.33
C LEU A 289 -39.56 -18.48 16.16
N THR A 290 -40.85 -18.75 16.09
CA THR A 290 -41.52 -19.23 14.88
C THR A 290 -41.71 -18.08 13.87
N LYS A 291 -41.95 -18.40 12.59
CA LYS A 291 -42.20 -17.37 11.56
C LYS A 291 -43.41 -16.51 11.93
N GLU A 292 -44.45 -17.12 12.47
CA GLU A 292 -45.70 -16.49 12.90
C GLU A 292 -45.47 -15.52 14.06
N GLU A 293 -44.64 -15.90 15.02
CA GLU A 293 -44.26 -15.03 16.14
C GLU A 293 -43.46 -13.81 15.68
N VAL A 294 -42.54 -13.97 14.72
CA VAL A 294 -41.77 -12.85 14.17
C VAL A 294 -42.72 -11.80 13.58
N VAL A 295 -43.68 -12.23 12.76
CA VAL A 295 -44.67 -11.34 12.12
C VAL A 295 -45.51 -10.59 13.17
N ARG A 296 -45.93 -11.28 14.24
CA ARG A 296 -46.74 -10.69 15.32
C ARG A 296 -45.96 -9.65 16.15
N ILE A 297 -44.68 -9.86 16.38
CA ILE A 297 -43.85 -9.03 17.27
C ILE A 297 -43.22 -7.83 16.55
N PHE A 298 -43.07 -7.88 15.22
CA PHE A 298 -42.47 -6.79 14.44
C PHE A 298 -43.41 -5.59 14.26
N LYS A 299 -43.37 -4.70 15.24
CA LYS A 299 -44.00 -3.37 15.21
C LYS A 299 -42.98 -2.31 14.82
N PHE A 300 -43.42 -1.09 14.51
CA PHE A 300 -42.53 0.04 14.18
C PHE A 300 -41.37 0.22 15.19
N LYS A 301 -41.66 0.08 16.50
CA LYS A 301 -40.65 0.16 17.57
C LYS A 301 -39.60 -0.95 17.48
N THR A 302 -39.94 -2.13 16.95
CA THR A 302 -39.05 -3.28 16.80
C THR A 302 -37.96 -3.03 15.75
N TYR A 303 -38.29 -2.33 14.65
CA TYR A 303 -37.29 -1.92 13.64
C TYR A 303 -36.24 -0.93 14.18
N GLY A 304 -36.52 -0.28 15.33
CA GLY A 304 -35.55 0.55 16.04
C GLY A 304 -34.58 -0.22 16.93
N LYS A 305 -34.83 -1.51 17.20
CA LYS A 305 -33.97 -2.33 18.06
C LYS A 305 -32.73 -2.82 17.30
N PRO A 306 -31.57 -2.93 17.96
CA PRO A 306 -30.32 -3.36 17.34
C PRO A 306 -30.25 -4.89 17.21
N ILE A 307 -31.13 -5.48 16.40
CA ILE A 307 -31.32 -6.94 16.28
C ILE A 307 -30.33 -7.57 15.29
N LEU A 308 -29.88 -6.81 14.29
CA LEU A 308 -28.92 -7.30 13.30
C LEU A 308 -27.49 -7.43 13.86
N PRO A 309 -26.61 -8.16 13.15
CA PRO A 309 -25.19 -8.17 13.41
C PRO A 309 -24.64 -6.75 13.58
N TYR A 310 -23.61 -6.62 14.43
CA TYR A 310 -23.02 -5.32 14.75
C TYR A 310 -24.02 -4.30 15.31
N LYS A 311 -25.06 -4.77 16.02
CA LYS A 311 -26.06 -3.95 16.71
C LYS A 311 -26.76 -2.95 15.78
N LYS A 312 -27.07 -3.37 14.54
CA LYS A 312 -27.77 -2.52 13.56
C LYS A 312 -29.28 -2.63 13.71
N ASN A 313 -29.93 -1.50 13.43
CA ASN A 313 -31.38 -1.38 13.38
C ASN A 313 -31.83 -1.19 11.93
N LEU A 314 -33.14 -1.27 11.71
CA LEU A 314 -33.75 -1.35 10.39
C LEU A 314 -34.54 -0.10 10.00
N ARG A 315 -34.42 0.98 10.79
CA ARG A 315 -35.24 2.19 10.59
C ARG A 315 -35.04 2.82 9.22
N GLY A 316 -33.80 2.91 8.74
CA GLY A 316 -33.50 3.52 7.44
C GLY A 316 -34.17 2.78 6.29
N MET A 317 -34.09 1.45 6.27
CA MET A 317 -34.78 0.62 5.28
C MET A 317 -36.30 0.79 5.38
N LEU A 318 -36.87 0.72 6.58
CA LEU A 318 -38.31 0.85 6.81
C LEU A 318 -38.85 2.20 6.33
N GLN A 319 -38.12 3.28 6.62
CA GLN A 319 -38.50 4.63 6.25
C GLN A 319 -38.48 4.84 4.74
N ILE A 320 -37.42 4.40 4.06
CA ILE A 320 -37.19 4.72 2.65
C ILE A 320 -37.98 3.77 1.73
N ILE A 321 -37.88 2.45 1.94
CA ILE A 321 -38.51 1.46 1.05
C ILE A 321 -40.00 1.31 1.37
N PHE A 322 -40.33 1.17 2.65
CA PHE A 322 -41.67 0.77 3.07
C PHE A 322 -42.51 1.93 3.60
N LYS A 323 -42.04 3.18 3.45
CA LYS A 323 -42.73 4.41 3.89
C LYS A 323 -43.24 4.30 5.35
N ASN A 324 -42.40 3.76 6.24
CA ASN A 324 -42.70 3.48 7.64
C ASN A 324 -43.79 2.43 7.93
N SER A 325 -44.26 1.67 6.93
CA SER A 325 -45.23 0.58 7.13
C SER A 325 -44.57 -0.64 7.80
N PRO A 326 -44.87 -0.96 9.06
CA PRO A 326 -44.19 -2.03 9.79
C PRO A 326 -44.54 -3.44 9.30
N SER A 327 -45.69 -3.60 8.64
CA SER A 327 -46.16 -4.89 8.13
C SER A 327 -45.72 -5.19 6.70
N ALA A 328 -45.44 -4.16 5.89
CA ALA A 328 -45.07 -4.32 4.48
C ALA A 328 -43.82 -5.19 4.25
N PRO A 329 -42.75 -5.10 5.07
CA PRO A 329 -41.56 -5.93 4.91
C PRO A 329 -41.84 -7.44 4.95
N PHE A 330 -42.65 -7.92 5.90
CA PHE A 330 -42.92 -9.36 6.03
C PHE A 330 -43.96 -9.85 5.02
N LYS A 331 -44.89 -9.00 4.57
CA LYS A 331 -45.77 -9.36 3.44
C LYS A 331 -44.96 -9.66 2.19
N LEU A 332 -43.88 -8.90 1.96
CA LEU A 332 -42.98 -9.11 0.82
C LEU A 332 -42.30 -10.49 0.86
N VAL A 333 -41.81 -10.90 2.03
CA VAL A 333 -41.10 -12.19 2.19
C VAL A 333 -42.08 -13.39 2.20
N LEU A 334 -43.29 -13.21 2.74
CA LEU A 334 -44.28 -14.28 2.83
C LEU A 334 -45.03 -14.52 1.52
N ALA A 335 -45.21 -13.51 0.67
CA ALA A 335 -45.87 -13.68 -0.62
C ALA A 335 -45.09 -14.63 -1.55
N GLU A 336 -43.75 -14.51 -1.57
CA GLU A 336 -42.90 -15.30 -2.46
C GLU A 336 -42.71 -16.75 -2.00
N GLN A 337 -42.88 -17.05 -0.71
CA GLN A 337 -42.82 -18.44 -0.20
C GLN A 337 -44.08 -19.27 -0.53
N ASN A 338 -45.13 -18.65 -1.06
CA ASN A 338 -46.33 -19.34 -1.53
C ASN A 338 -46.35 -19.51 -3.06
N ASP A 339 -45.37 -18.92 -3.78
CA ASP A 339 -45.22 -18.99 -5.24
C ASP A 339 -44.08 -19.95 -5.67
N GLU A 340 -43.33 -20.53 -4.72
CA GLU A 340 -42.42 -21.68 -4.86
C GLU A 340 -43.07 -22.95 -4.31
#